data_AF-A0A432UZY9-F1
#
_entry.id   AF-A0A432UZY9-F1
#
_cell.length_a   1.000
_cell.length_b   1.000
_cell.length_c   1.000
_cell.angle_alpha   90.00
_cell.angle_beta   90.00
_cell.angle_gamma   90.00
#
_symmetry.space_group_name_H-M   'P 1'
#
loop_
_entity.id
_entity.type
_entity.pdbx_description
1 polymer ?
#
loop_
_entity_poly.entity_id
_entity_poly.type
_entity_poly.pdbx_seq_one_letter_code
_entity_poly.pdbx_strand_id
1 'polypeptide(L)'
;MKQTEINADLLSAYIDGELEPAEASQVAHLIASDEAVARRAAKLSEMKATVASMVPEIVVVTVPQRHSTRWRLPWAMAACLAFAIVAAAWLGLQPEPKNSPALEIAAAAAMQHDLWQDDRNESPLAPASTPAGLFAPEMVAAGLRLAFVRNEVVIDGHSALQAGYIGRHGCRLSLFRIPGLGFALDFGMSSEGDLLQASWAGDGVQFFLVARSMDEARFAFLAGVLKSVSEGGGRQEQEMIAGLEMMRQPCIG
;
A
#
# COMPACT_ATOMS: atom_id res chain seq x y z
N MET A 1 -9.41 -17.49 -37.07
CA MET A 1 -10.29 -17.89 -35.95
C MET A 1 -10.10 -16.85 -34.87
N LYS A 2 -11.17 -16.10 -34.53
CA LYS A 2 -11.10 -14.93 -33.63
C LYS A 2 -11.10 -15.41 -32.18
N GLN A 3 -10.13 -14.96 -31.39
CA GLN A 3 -10.16 -15.05 -29.93
C GLN A 3 -11.41 -14.32 -29.43
N THR A 4 -12.38 -15.06 -28.92
CA THR A 4 -13.50 -14.51 -28.18
C THR A 4 -12.98 -14.19 -26.79
N GLU A 5 -12.35 -13.03 -26.65
CA GLU A 5 -11.78 -12.57 -25.39
C GLU A 5 -12.94 -12.19 -24.46
N ILE A 6 -13.35 -13.11 -23.57
CA ILE A 6 -14.28 -12.80 -22.49
C ILE A 6 -13.66 -11.69 -21.62
N ASN A 7 -14.42 -10.62 -21.41
CA ASN A 7 -14.01 -9.50 -20.56
C ASN A 7 -13.77 -10.00 -19.12
N ALA A 8 -12.69 -9.53 -18.49
CA ALA A 8 -12.33 -9.84 -17.11
C ALA A 8 -13.43 -9.46 -16.12
N ASP A 9 -14.13 -8.34 -16.36
CA ASP A 9 -15.23 -7.88 -15.51
C ASP A 9 -16.39 -8.88 -15.50
N LEU A 10 -16.72 -9.45 -16.67
CA LEU A 10 -17.81 -10.41 -16.82
C LEU A 10 -17.49 -11.72 -16.10
N LEU A 11 -16.22 -12.15 -16.13
CA LEU A 11 -15.76 -13.34 -15.43
C LEU A 11 -15.71 -13.12 -13.90
N SER A 12 -15.36 -11.91 -13.44
CA SER A 12 -15.44 -11.56 -12.02
C SER A 12 -16.88 -11.57 -11.53
N ALA A 13 -17.79 -10.90 -12.24
CA ALA A 13 -19.21 -10.85 -11.90
C ALA A 13 -19.85 -12.24 -11.87
N TYR A 14 -19.45 -13.14 -12.78
CA TYR A 14 -19.87 -14.54 -12.74
C TYR A 14 -19.44 -15.24 -11.44
N ILE A 15 -18.20 -15.02 -11.00
CA ILE A 15 -17.66 -15.62 -9.78
C ILE A 15 -18.24 -14.98 -8.51
N ASP A 16 -18.60 -13.70 -8.55
CA ASP A 16 -19.28 -12.99 -7.47
C ASP A 16 -20.79 -13.30 -7.40
N GLY A 17 -21.34 -13.99 -8.41
CA GLY A 17 -22.76 -14.31 -8.49
C GLY A 17 -23.64 -13.11 -8.83
N GLU A 18 -23.06 -12.04 -9.39
CA GLU A 18 -23.74 -10.79 -9.72
C GLU A 18 -24.37 -10.78 -11.13
N LEU A 19 -24.21 -11.87 -11.91
CA LEU A 19 -24.80 -12.00 -13.23
C LEU A 19 -26.25 -12.49 -13.19
N GLU A 20 -27.08 -11.95 -14.08
CA GLU A 20 -28.43 -12.45 -14.31
C GLU A 20 -28.40 -13.91 -14.83
N PRO A 21 -29.40 -14.74 -14.52
CA PRO A 21 -29.37 -16.18 -14.81
C PRO A 21 -29.09 -16.54 -16.28
N ALA A 22 -29.58 -15.73 -17.22
CA ALA A 22 -29.38 -15.92 -18.65
C ALA A 22 -27.93 -15.65 -19.09
N GLU A 23 -27.25 -14.71 -18.45
CA GLU A 23 -25.85 -14.36 -18.73
C GLU A 23 -24.90 -15.32 -18.01
N ALA A 24 -25.22 -15.68 -16.77
CA ALA A 24 -24.48 -16.70 -16.03
C ALA A 24 -24.44 -18.05 -16.76
N SER A 25 -25.54 -18.46 -17.39
CA SER A 25 -25.59 -19.68 -18.21
C SER A 25 -24.66 -19.61 -19.44
N GLN A 26 -24.57 -18.45 -20.09
CA GLN A 26 -23.67 -18.26 -21.24
C GLN A 26 -22.21 -18.32 -20.81
N VAL A 27 -21.86 -17.66 -19.71
CA VAL A 27 -20.49 -17.72 -19.14
C VAL A 27 -20.14 -19.13 -18.69
N ALA A 28 -21.07 -19.86 -18.06
CA ALA A 28 -20.89 -21.26 -17.68
C ALA A 28 -20.64 -22.17 -18.90
N HIS A 29 -21.38 -21.98 -20.00
CA HIS A 29 -21.14 -22.70 -21.25
C HIS A 29 -19.78 -22.39 -21.86
N LEU A 30 -19.32 -21.14 -21.77
CA LEU A 30 -17.99 -20.73 -22.25
C LEU A 30 -16.86 -21.31 -21.39
N ILE A 31 -17.01 -21.32 -20.06
CA ILE A 31 -16.08 -22.00 -19.15
C ILE A 31 -16.01 -23.50 -19.45
N ALA A 32 -17.14 -24.13 -19.76
CA ALA A 32 -17.19 -25.56 -20.08
C ALA A 32 -16.60 -25.91 -21.45
N SER A 33 -16.55 -24.95 -22.38
CA SER A 33 -16.12 -25.17 -23.77
C SER A 33 -14.72 -24.65 -24.10
N ASP A 34 -14.16 -23.75 -23.28
CA ASP A 34 -12.82 -23.18 -23.46
C ASP A 34 -11.94 -23.34 -22.21
N GLU A 35 -10.91 -24.18 -22.33
CA GLU A 35 -9.94 -24.46 -21.26
C GLU A 35 -9.16 -23.20 -20.81
N ALA A 36 -8.91 -22.23 -21.70
CA ALA A 36 -8.25 -20.99 -21.34
C ALA A 36 -9.13 -20.11 -20.44
N VAL A 37 -10.43 -20.07 -20.72
CA VAL A 37 -11.42 -19.37 -19.88
C VAL A 37 -11.60 -20.09 -18.55
N ALA A 38 -11.66 -21.43 -18.55
CA ALA A 38 -11.75 -22.23 -17.33
C ALA A 38 -10.57 -21.99 -16.38
N ARG A 39 -9.33 -21.95 -16.91
CA ARG A 39 -8.14 -21.67 -16.09
C ARG A 39 -8.15 -20.27 -15.49
N ARG A 40 -8.62 -19.27 -16.24
CA ARG A 40 -8.76 -17.89 -15.72
C ARG A 40 -9.81 -17.82 -14.60
N ALA A 41 -10.94 -18.51 -14.78
CA ALA A 41 -11.99 -18.59 -13.77
C ALA A 41 -11.47 -19.24 -12.48
N ALA A 42 -10.80 -20.38 -12.60
CA ALA A 42 -10.22 -21.10 -11.46
C ALA A 42 -9.22 -20.25 -10.68
N LYS A 43 -8.31 -19.54 -11.37
CA LYS A 43 -7.33 -18.66 -10.73
C LYS A 43 -8.00 -17.49 -9.99
N LEU A 44 -9.05 -16.90 -10.57
CA LEU A 44 -9.77 -15.80 -9.93
C LEU A 44 -10.55 -16.30 -8.70
N SER A 45 -11.15 -17.49 -8.76
CA SER A 45 -11.79 -18.12 -7.61
C SER A 45 -10.81 -18.46 -6.49
N GLU A 46 -9.61 -18.95 -6.81
CA GLU A 46 -8.55 -19.23 -5.84
C GLU A 46 -8.05 -17.96 -5.13
N MET A 47 -7.82 -16.89 -5.87
CA MET A 47 -7.44 -15.58 -5.29
C MET A 47 -8.53 -15.06 -4.35
N LYS A 48 -9.81 -15.15 -4.74
CA LYS A 48 -10.93 -14.72 -3.89
C LYS A 48 -11.07 -15.57 -2.63
N ALA A 49 -10.90 -16.89 -2.74
CA ALA A 49 -10.92 -17.78 -1.58
C ALA A 49 -9.79 -17.46 -0.59
N THR A 50 -8.60 -17.12 -1.10
CA THR A 50 -7.45 -16.73 -0.28
C THR A 50 -7.73 -15.42 0.47
N VAL A 51 -8.29 -14.40 -0.19
CA VAL A 51 -8.70 -13.15 0.45
C VAL A 51 -9.80 -13.37 1.50
N ALA A 52 -10.81 -14.18 1.19
CA ALA A 52 -11.88 -14.50 2.14
C ALA A 52 -11.35 -15.22 3.39
N SER A 53 -10.30 -16.03 3.26
CA SER A 53 -9.66 -16.72 4.39
C SER A 53 -8.83 -15.80 5.31
N MET A 54 -8.52 -14.57 4.88
CA MET A 54 -7.75 -13.59 5.65
C MET A 54 -8.64 -12.66 6.50
N VAL A 55 -9.97 -12.73 6.33
CA VAL A 55 -10.92 -11.93 7.13
C VAL A 55 -11.18 -12.66 8.45
N PRO A 56 -10.92 -12.05 9.63
CA PRO A 56 -11.27 -12.63 10.91
C PRO A 56 -12.77 -12.90 10.98
N GLU A 57 -13.15 -14.09 11.46
CA GLU A 57 -14.53 -14.47 11.71
C GLU A 57 -15.19 -13.45 12.66
N ILE A 58 -15.98 -12.53 12.10
CA ILE A 58 -16.76 -11.59 12.88
C ILE A 58 -17.91 -12.39 13.48
N VAL A 59 -17.77 -12.75 14.76
CA VAL A 59 -18.87 -13.29 15.56
C VAL A 59 -19.96 -12.21 15.65
N VAL A 60 -20.98 -12.34 14.79
CA VAL A 60 -22.19 -11.55 14.87
C VAL A 60 -22.91 -11.97 16.15
N VAL A 61 -22.70 -11.21 17.23
CA VAL A 61 -23.54 -11.30 18.43
C VAL A 61 -24.94 -10.84 18.03
N THR A 62 -25.87 -11.79 17.95
CA THR A 62 -27.29 -11.51 17.77
C THR A 62 -27.80 -10.78 19.02
N VAL A 63 -27.98 -9.46 18.90
CA VAL A 63 -28.67 -8.66 19.92
C VAL A 63 -30.16 -9.02 19.88
N PRO A 64 -30.80 -9.39 21.01
CA PRO A 64 -32.24 -9.70 21.00
C PRO A 64 -33.04 -8.45 20.65
N GLN A 65 -33.88 -8.53 19.61
CA GLN A 65 -34.88 -7.50 19.36
C GLN A 65 -35.95 -7.52 20.46
N ARG A 66 -35.97 -6.46 21.28
CA ARG A 66 -36.97 -6.28 22.32
C ARG A 66 -38.19 -5.58 21.73
N HIS A 67 -39.31 -6.29 21.69
CA HIS A 67 -40.61 -5.80 21.24
C HIS A 67 -40.99 -4.47 21.91
N SER A 68 -41.42 -3.52 21.09
CA SER A 68 -42.01 -2.25 21.54
C SER A 68 -43.32 -2.52 22.28
N THR A 69 -43.43 -2.06 23.52
CA THR A 69 -44.72 -1.83 24.17
C THR A 69 -44.81 -0.35 24.51
N ARG A 70 -45.86 0.26 23.97
CA ARG A 70 -46.24 1.65 24.22
C ARG A 70 -46.90 1.70 25.58
N TRP A 71 -46.29 2.33 26.59
CA TRP A 71 -47.00 3.32 27.42
C TRP A 71 -46.12 4.05 28.46
N ARG A 72 -46.29 5.38 28.44
CA ARG A 72 -46.16 6.37 29.54
C ARG A 72 -44.74 6.82 29.94
N LEU A 73 -44.31 7.92 29.30
CA LEU A 73 -43.53 8.99 29.95
C LEU A 73 -44.26 9.45 31.23
N PRO A 74 -43.56 9.83 32.32
CA PRO A 74 -42.63 10.97 32.25
C PRO A 74 -41.42 10.86 33.21
N TRP A 75 -40.33 10.21 32.79
CA TRP A 75 -39.03 10.27 33.50
C TRP A 75 -37.86 10.57 32.54
N ALA A 76 -38.14 11.25 31.43
CA ALA A 76 -37.22 11.44 30.31
C ALA A 76 -36.26 12.65 30.43
N MET A 77 -36.26 13.41 31.54
CA MET A 77 -35.33 14.55 31.70
C MET A 77 -34.06 14.23 32.51
N ALA A 78 -34.07 13.24 33.41
CA ALA A 78 -32.89 12.91 34.21
C ALA A 78 -31.88 12.04 33.44
N ALA A 79 -32.36 11.18 32.54
CA ALA A 79 -31.50 10.25 31.79
C ALA A 79 -30.67 10.97 30.70
N CYS A 80 -31.20 12.01 30.07
CA CYS A 80 -30.47 12.76 29.02
C CYS A 80 -29.27 13.53 29.58
N LEU A 81 -29.37 14.08 30.79
CA LEU A 81 -28.24 14.78 31.43
C LEU A 81 -27.14 13.79 31.85
N ALA A 82 -27.52 12.64 32.40
CA ALA A 82 -26.55 11.60 32.76
C ALA A 82 -25.84 11.02 31.53
N PHE A 83 -26.57 10.80 30.43
CA PHE A 83 -25.97 10.33 29.17
C PHE A 83 -25.06 11.39 28.54
N ALA A 84 -25.41 12.67 28.62
CA ALA A 84 -24.56 13.76 28.12
C ALA A 84 -23.27 13.93 28.93
N ILE A 85 -23.34 13.77 30.26
CA ILE A 85 -22.15 13.86 31.13
C ILE A 85 -21.25 12.63 30.94
N VAL A 86 -21.82 11.43 30.82
CA VAL A 86 -21.06 10.21 30.53
C VAL A 86 -20.46 10.27 29.13
N ALA A 87 -21.20 10.76 28.12
CA ALA A 87 -20.67 10.94 26.77
C ALA A 87 -19.56 12.01 26.71
N ALA A 88 -19.72 13.13 27.41
CA ALA A 88 -18.69 14.17 27.49
C ALA A 88 -17.45 13.69 28.25
N ALA A 89 -17.61 12.89 29.31
CA ALA A 89 -16.49 12.25 30.00
C ALA A 89 -15.82 11.18 29.12
N TRP A 90 -16.58 10.43 28.32
CA TRP A 90 -16.04 9.41 27.41
C TRP A 90 -15.33 10.02 26.19
N LEU A 91 -15.77 11.18 25.71
CA LEU A 91 -15.07 11.95 24.68
C LEU A 91 -13.87 12.72 25.24
N GLY A 92 -13.93 13.21 26.48
CA GLY A 92 -12.84 13.94 27.13
C GLY A 92 -11.72 13.06 27.69
N LEU A 93 -11.96 11.75 27.84
CA LEU A 93 -10.97 10.74 28.22
C LEU A 93 -10.45 9.92 27.03
N GLN A 94 -10.78 10.31 25.79
CA GLN A 94 -10.03 9.76 24.66
C GLN A 94 -8.55 10.12 24.89
N PRO A 95 -7.65 9.12 24.99
CA PRO A 95 -6.24 9.43 25.03
C PRO A 95 -5.94 10.29 23.81
N GLU A 96 -5.37 11.47 24.03
CA GLU A 96 -4.74 12.27 22.98
C GLU A 96 -4.00 11.29 22.06
N PRO A 97 -4.27 11.28 20.74
CA PRO A 97 -3.57 10.42 19.82
C PRO A 97 -2.09 10.80 19.93
N LYS A 98 -1.34 10.05 20.73
CA LYS A 98 0.11 10.17 20.77
C LYS A 98 0.55 9.85 19.35
N ASN A 99 1.03 10.86 18.63
CA ASN A 99 1.63 10.69 17.33
C ASN A 99 2.57 9.50 17.41
N SER A 100 2.39 8.51 16.53
CA SER A 100 3.32 7.39 16.54
C SER A 100 4.68 7.92 16.06
N PRO A 101 5.80 7.53 16.68
CA PRO A 101 7.12 7.97 16.23
C PRO A 101 7.38 7.61 14.76
N ALA A 102 6.76 6.53 14.27
CA ALA A 102 6.79 6.15 12.86
C ALA A 102 6.10 7.19 11.94
N LEU A 103 5.00 7.79 12.39
CA LEU A 103 4.29 8.83 11.64
C LEU A 103 5.10 10.12 11.53
N GLU A 104 5.76 10.53 12.61
CA GLU A 104 6.62 11.73 12.62
C GLU A 104 7.82 11.55 11.67
N ILE A 105 8.44 10.37 11.68
CA ILE A 105 9.54 10.04 10.78
C ILE A 105 9.08 9.94 9.32
N ALA A 106 7.90 9.36 9.06
CA ALA A 106 7.33 9.33 7.71
C ALA A 106 7.04 10.74 7.18
N ALA A 107 6.51 11.64 8.04
CA ALA A 107 6.29 13.03 7.69
C ALA A 107 7.60 13.77 7.39
N ALA A 108 8.63 13.59 8.22
CA ALA A 108 9.96 14.17 7.98
C ALA A 108 10.61 13.62 6.69
N ALA A 109 10.44 12.34 6.38
CA ALA A 109 10.88 11.74 5.12
C ALA A 109 10.16 12.34 3.90
N ALA A 110 8.85 12.62 4.01
CA ALA A 110 8.11 13.34 2.97
C ALA A 110 8.61 14.76 2.77
N MET A 111 8.81 15.52 3.85
CA MET A 111 9.37 16.87 3.74
C MET A 111 10.74 16.87 3.02
N GLN A 112 11.59 15.89 3.34
CA GLN A 112 12.90 15.75 2.69
C GLN A 112 12.78 15.34 1.21
N HIS A 113 11.76 14.58 0.83
CA HIS A 113 11.44 14.31 -0.57
C HIS A 113 10.99 15.59 -1.29
N ASP A 114 10.16 16.42 -0.65
CA ASP A 114 9.63 17.65 -1.22
C ASP A 114 10.73 18.69 -1.47
N LEU A 115 11.67 18.83 -0.54
CA LEU A 115 12.86 19.66 -0.74
C LEU A 115 13.63 19.27 -1.99
N TRP A 116 13.75 17.97 -2.26
CA TRP A 116 14.37 17.51 -3.50
C TRP A 116 13.48 17.81 -4.72
N GLN A 117 12.16 17.59 -4.65
CA GLN A 117 11.23 17.89 -5.73
C GLN A 117 11.31 19.34 -6.21
N ASP A 118 11.48 20.28 -5.29
CA ASP A 118 11.60 21.71 -5.56
C ASP A 118 12.98 22.08 -6.15
N ASP A 119 14.03 21.32 -5.80
CA ASP A 119 15.36 21.44 -6.40
C ASP A 119 15.43 20.74 -7.77
N ARG A 120 14.62 21.23 -8.72
CA ARG A 120 14.62 20.75 -10.11
C ARG A 120 15.88 21.14 -10.89
N ASN A 121 16.69 22.05 -10.33
CA ASN A 121 17.87 22.61 -10.98
C ASN A 121 19.18 21.93 -10.55
N GLU A 122 19.19 21.11 -9.50
CA GLU A 122 20.29 20.17 -9.28
C GLU A 122 20.34 19.18 -10.44
N SER A 123 21.35 19.36 -11.30
CA SER A 123 21.69 18.37 -12.33
C SER A 123 21.89 17.02 -11.64
N PRO A 124 21.29 15.92 -12.12
CA PRO A 124 21.56 14.61 -11.57
C PRO A 124 23.06 14.40 -11.58
N LEU A 125 23.69 14.41 -10.40
CA LEU A 125 25.09 14.02 -10.29
C LEU A 125 25.16 12.63 -10.92
N ALA A 126 26.01 12.47 -11.94
CA ALA A 126 26.22 11.18 -12.57
C ALA A 126 26.45 10.13 -11.45
N PRO A 127 25.88 8.93 -11.56
CA PRO A 127 25.76 8.02 -10.44
C PRO A 127 27.15 7.77 -9.87
N ALA A 128 27.38 8.22 -8.63
CA ALA A 128 28.39 7.58 -7.81
C ALA A 128 27.87 6.15 -7.66
N SER A 129 28.56 5.18 -8.27
CA SER A 129 28.34 3.76 -8.00
C SER A 129 28.05 3.61 -6.51
N THR A 130 26.94 2.94 -6.17
CA THR A 130 26.52 2.79 -4.78
C THR A 130 27.73 2.37 -3.94
N PRO A 131 28.22 3.21 -3.02
CA PRO A 131 29.37 2.85 -2.20
C PRO A 131 29.12 1.49 -1.56
N ALA A 132 30.11 0.60 -1.61
CA ALA A 132 29.97 -0.76 -1.11
C ALA A 132 29.45 -0.73 0.35
N GLY A 133 28.33 -1.43 0.60
CA GLY A 133 27.67 -1.46 1.92
C GLY A 133 26.49 -0.50 2.10
N LEU A 134 26.16 0.34 1.12
CA LEU A 134 24.95 1.17 1.13
C LEU A 134 23.81 0.49 0.36
N PHE A 135 22.61 0.42 0.94
CA PHE A 135 21.43 -0.14 0.27
C PHE A 135 20.81 0.91 -0.66
N ALA A 136 21.26 0.92 -1.92
CA ALA A 136 20.65 1.69 -3.01
C ALA A 136 20.52 0.78 -4.25
N PRO A 137 19.46 -0.04 -4.31
CA PRO A 137 19.28 -1.03 -5.38
C PRO A 137 19.08 -0.40 -6.75
N GLU A 138 19.59 -1.05 -7.79
CA GLU A 138 19.32 -0.63 -9.17
C GLU A 138 17.85 -0.89 -9.54
N MET A 139 17.17 0.13 -10.07
CA MET A 139 15.77 0.04 -10.49
C MET A 139 15.57 0.34 -11.98
N VAL A 140 16.62 0.14 -12.79
CA VAL A 140 16.61 0.45 -14.22
C VAL A 140 15.52 -0.34 -14.96
N ALA A 141 15.32 -1.62 -14.59
CA ALA A 141 14.26 -2.45 -15.16
C ALA A 141 12.86 -1.91 -14.84
N ALA A 142 12.68 -1.24 -13.70
CA ALA A 142 11.45 -0.52 -13.34
C ALA A 142 11.29 0.85 -14.04
N GLY A 143 12.21 1.19 -14.94
CA GLY A 143 12.28 2.49 -15.62
C GLY A 143 12.69 3.65 -14.71
N LEU A 144 13.35 3.35 -13.58
CA LEU A 144 13.86 4.32 -12.61
C LEU A 144 15.39 4.31 -12.60
N ARG A 145 16.00 5.48 -12.74
CA ARG A 145 17.47 5.64 -12.67
C ARG A 145 17.84 6.25 -11.33
N LEU A 146 18.87 5.71 -10.67
CA LEU A 146 19.48 6.32 -9.50
C LEU A 146 20.05 7.71 -9.88
N ALA A 147 19.57 8.74 -9.20
CA ALA A 147 19.97 10.13 -9.42
C ALA A 147 21.01 10.58 -8.38
N PHE A 148 20.91 10.11 -7.14
CA PHE A 148 21.91 10.35 -6.11
C PHE A 148 21.79 9.34 -4.95
N VAL A 149 22.84 9.27 -4.13
CA VAL A 149 22.83 8.69 -2.78
C VAL A 149 23.44 9.71 -1.82
N ARG A 150 22.72 10.06 -0.75
CA ARG A 150 23.18 10.93 0.33
C ARG A 150 23.20 10.12 1.63
N ASN A 151 24.31 10.12 2.36
CA ASN A 151 24.53 9.31 3.57
C ASN A 151 24.46 10.12 4.88
N GLU A 152 24.28 11.44 4.81
CA GLU A 152 24.28 12.36 5.95
C GLU A 152 22.98 13.17 6.02
N VAL A 153 21.88 12.59 5.57
CA VAL A 153 20.56 13.22 5.73
C VAL A 153 20.10 13.02 7.17
N VAL A 154 19.44 14.03 7.75
CA VAL A 154 18.83 13.92 9.08
C VAL A 154 17.32 13.88 8.91
N ILE A 155 16.69 12.79 9.35
CA ILE A 155 15.23 12.62 9.37
C ILE A 155 14.80 12.57 10.83
N ASP A 156 14.05 13.57 11.27
CA ASP A 156 13.55 13.67 12.65
C ASP A 156 14.66 13.44 13.71
N GLY A 157 15.82 14.08 13.52
CA GLY A 157 16.97 13.95 14.43
C GLY A 157 17.81 12.66 14.26
N HIS A 158 17.39 11.73 13.40
CA HIS A 158 18.10 10.48 13.13
C HIS A 158 18.93 10.56 11.85
N SER A 159 20.15 10.03 11.88
CA SER A 159 20.97 9.90 10.68
C SER A 159 20.34 8.89 9.72
N ALA A 160 20.21 9.30 8.46
CA ALA A 160 19.55 8.55 7.41
C ALA A 160 20.37 8.57 6.12
N LEU A 161 20.27 7.47 5.37
CA LEU A 161 20.65 7.46 3.97
C LEU A 161 19.43 7.73 3.10
N GLN A 162 19.57 8.59 2.10
CA GLN A 162 18.55 8.87 1.08
C GLN A 162 19.10 8.49 -0.30
N ALA A 163 18.41 7.57 -0.99
CA ALA A 163 18.62 7.30 -2.40
C ALA A 163 17.46 7.92 -3.22
N GLY A 164 17.80 8.80 -4.15
CA GLY A 164 16.83 9.46 -5.03
C GLY A 164 16.82 8.82 -6.41
N TYR A 165 15.65 8.48 -6.93
CA TYR A 165 15.46 7.87 -8.25
C TYR A 165 14.56 8.72 -9.14
N ILE A 166 14.91 8.83 -10.42
CA ILE A 166 14.14 9.58 -11.42
C ILE A 166 13.68 8.62 -12.52
N GLY A 167 12.39 8.62 -12.80
CA GLY A 167 11.79 7.89 -13.90
C GLY A 167 11.89 8.64 -15.23
N ARG A 168 11.64 7.93 -16.34
CA ARG A 168 11.71 8.49 -17.70
C ARG A 168 10.85 9.74 -17.91
N HIS A 169 9.73 9.84 -17.22
CA HIS A 169 8.80 10.98 -17.31
C HIS A 169 9.00 12.01 -16.20
N GLY A 170 10.11 11.95 -15.47
CA GLY A 170 10.44 12.91 -14.42
C GLY A 170 9.78 12.62 -13.07
N CYS A 171 9.01 11.53 -12.93
CA CYS A 171 8.54 11.07 -11.63
C CYS A 171 9.73 10.75 -10.72
N ARG A 172 9.64 11.14 -9.45
CA ARG A 172 10.74 10.97 -8.49
C ARG A 172 10.31 10.06 -7.35
N LEU A 173 11.27 9.31 -6.84
CA LEU A 173 11.10 8.36 -5.74
C LEU A 173 12.28 8.52 -4.80
N SER A 174 12.02 8.71 -3.50
CA SER A 174 13.04 8.70 -2.46
C SER A 174 12.93 7.41 -1.65
N LEU A 175 14.05 6.72 -1.47
CA LEU A 175 14.19 5.63 -0.50
C LEU A 175 15.06 6.12 0.65
N PHE A 176 14.53 6.09 1.85
CA PHE A 176 15.23 6.39 3.09
C PHE A 176 15.56 5.11 3.84
N ARG A 177 16.75 5.06 4.42
CA ARG A 177 17.22 3.98 5.28
C ARG A 177 17.71 4.58 6.59
N ILE A 178 17.07 4.24 7.69
CA ILE A 178 17.32 4.80 9.02
C ILE A 178 17.66 3.65 9.98
N PRO A 179 18.91 3.51 10.41
CA PRO A 179 19.30 2.48 11.37
C PRO A 179 18.91 2.90 12.80
N GLY A 180 18.55 1.92 13.63
CA GLY A 180 18.55 2.10 15.08
C GLY A 180 17.40 2.92 15.67
N LEU A 181 16.24 2.99 15.00
CA LEU A 181 15.07 3.70 15.53
C LEU A 181 14.45 3.02 16.77
N GLY A 182 14.83 1.78 17.08
CA GLY A 182 14.44 1.13 18.34
C GLY A 182 12.96 0.73 18.46
N PHE A 183 12.17 0.90 17.39
CA PHE A 183 10.79 0.43 17.31
C PHE A 183 10.57 -0.51 16.13
N ALA A 184 9.63 -1.45 16.29
CA ALA A 184 9.17 -2.32 15.21
C ALA A 184 8.29 -1.52 14.26
N LEU A 185 8.45 -1.77 12.95
CA LEU A 185 7.69 -1.12 11.90
C LEU A 185 7.18 -2.21 10.96
N ASP A 186 5.88 -2.47 11.03
CA ASP A 186 5.22 -3.36 10.09
C ASP A 186 5.22 -2.73 8.69
N PHE A 187 5.03 -3.56 7.65
CA PHE A 187 4.82 -3.03 6.32
C PHE A 187 3.52 -2.24 6.27
N GLY A 188 3.64 -0.93 6.08
CA GLY A 188 2.53 -0.01 5.95
C GLY A 188 2.63 0.76 4.65
N MET A 189 1.48 1.08 4.06
CA MET A 189 1.37 2.03 2.96
C MET A 189 0.30 3.06 3.29
N SER A 190 0.53 4.29 2.86
CA SER A 190 -0.44 5.37 2.95
C SER A 190 -0.42 6.20 1.67
N SER A 191 -1.58 6.77 1.36
CA SER A 191 -1.82 7.65 0.23
C SER A 191 -2.59 8.86 0.73
N GLU A 192 -2.02 10.05 0.55
CA GLU A 192 -2.65 11.33 0.91
C GLU A 192 -2.48 12.32 -0.24
N GLY A 193 -3.56 12.56 -0.99
CA GLY A 193 -3.49 13.40 -2.19
C GLY A 193 -2.59 12.77 -3.26
N ASP A 194 -1.51 13.46 -3.61
CA ASP A 194 -0.50 12.97 -4.56
C ASP A 194 0.72 12.31 -3.88
N LEU A 195 0.76 12.31 -2.54
CA LEU A 195 1.82 11.74 -1.73
C LEU A 195 1.56 10.25 -1.48
N LEU A 196 2.52 9.42 -1.89
CA LEU A 196 2.53 8.00 -1.61
C LEU A 196 3.69 7.67 -0.68
N GLN A 197 3.40 6.92 0.38
CA GLN A 197 4.38 6.48 1.35
C GLN A 197 4.27 4.98 1.60
N ALA A 198 5.41 4.33 1.76
CA ALA A 198 5.51 2.98 2.28
C ALA A 198 6.59 2.92 3.34
N SER A 199 6.40 2.06 4.34
CA SER A 199 7.36 1.91 5.42
C SER A 199 7.46 0.45 5.86
N TRP A 200 8.64 0.02 6.26
CA TRP A 200 8.90 -1.34 6.77
C TRP A 200 10.21 -1.39 7.54
N ALA A 201 10.40 -2.45 8.34
CA ALA A 201 11.69 -2.78 8.94
C ALA A 201 12.33 -4.01 8.26
N GLY A 202 13.66 -4.03 8.20
CA GLY A 202 14.49 -5.17 7.79
C GLY A 202 15.87 -5.10 8.44
N ASP A 203 16.37 -6.21 9.00
CA ASP A 203 17.70 -6.33 9.61
C ASP A 203 18.09 -5.20 10.60
N GLY A 204 17.15 -4.77 11.46
CA GLY A 204 17.38 -3.71 12.46
C GLY A 204 17.41 -2.28 11.88
N VAL A 205 16.91 -2.13 10.66
CA VAL A 205 16.87 -0.88 9.92
C VAL A 205 15.45 -0.61 9.46
N GLN A 206 15.04 0.65 9.49
CA GLN A 206 13.74 1.09 9.02
C GLN A 206 13.88 1.77 7.66
N PHE A 207 12.94 1.46 6.78
CA PHE A 207 12.88 1.98 5.44
C PHE A 207 11.62 2.82 5.27
N PHE A 208 11.76 3.93 4.56
CA PHE A 208 10.64 4.76 4.14
C PHE A 208 10.79 5.04 2.65
N LEU A 209 9.76 4.73 1.88
CA LEU A 209 9.68 5.01 0.45
C LEU A 209 8.68 6.14 0.25
N VAL A 210 9.06 7.16 -0.52
CA VAL A 210 8.21 8.33 -0.75
C VAL A 210 8.21 8.68 -2.24
N ALA A 211 7.03 8.91 -2.80
CA ALA A 211 6.86 9.45 -4.13
C ALA A 211 5.76 10.52 -4.16
N ARG A 212 5.87 11.43 -5.13
CA ARG A 212 4.74 12.26 -5.58
C ARG A 212 4.38 11.95 -7.02
N SER A 213 3.09 11.99 -7.31
CA SER A 213 2.54 11.87 -8.67
C SER A 213 2.98 10.56 -9.38
N MET A 214 3.07 9.47 -8.61
CA MET A 214 3.26 8.12 -9.14
C MET A 214 1.93 7.37 -9.10
N ASP A 215 1.71 6.46 -10.05
CA ASP A 215 0.57 5.54 -9.99
C ASP A 215 0.65 4.66 -8.72
N GLU A 216 -0.47 4.51 -8.01
CA GLU A 216 -0.50 3.82 -6.71
C GLU A 216 -0.17 2.33 -6.83
N ALA A 217 -0.66 1.65 -7.87
CA ALA A 217 -0.38 0.24 -8.10
C ALA A 217 1.11 0.03 -8.41
N ARG A 218 1.70 0.92 -9.23
CA ARG A 218 3.14 0.91 -9.50
C ARG A 218 3.95 1.16 -8.23
N PHE A 219 3.54 2.12 -7.39
CA PHE A 219 4.22 2.41 -6.13
C PHE A 219 4.16 1.23 -5.17
N ALA A 220 2.98 0.61 -5.00
CA ALA A 220 2.79 -0.55 -4.15
C ALA A 220 3.66 -1.74 -4.60
N PHE A 221 3.76 -1.98 -5.91
CA PHE A 221 4.65 -3.00 -6.45
C PHE A 221 6.12 -2.71 -6.14
N LEU A 222 6.59 -1.47 -6.36
CA LEU A 222 7.96 -1.06 -6.02
C LEU A 222 8.26 -1.22 -4.53
N ALA A 223 7.34 -0.82 -3.66
CA ALA A 223 7.47 -0.97 -2.21
C ALA A 223 7.59 -2.45 -1.81
N GLY A 224 6.74 -3.33 -2.36
CA GLY A 224 6.80 -4.77 -2.09
C GLY A 224 8.13 -5.39 -2.54
N VAL A 225 8.57 -5.04 -3.75
CA VAL A 225 9.85 -5.51 -4.30
C VAL A 225 11.03 -5.04 -3.43
N LEU A 226 11.09 -3.75 -3.10
CA LEU A 226 12.17 -3.20 -2.27
C LEU A 226 12.18 -3.79 -0.85
N LYS A 227 11.02 -4.05 -0.27
CA LYS A 227 10.91 -4.77 1.00
C LYS A 227 11.54 -6.14 0.89
N SER A 228 11.15 -6.95 -0.09
CA SER A 228 11.71 -8.28 -0.29
C SER A 228 13.23 -8.27 -0.49
N VAL A 229 13.77 -7.30 -1.23
CA VAL A 229 15.23 -7.13 -1.43
C VAL A 229 15.94 -6.74 -0.13
N SER A 230 15.32 -5.88 0.67
CA SER A 230 15.89 -5.46 1.95
C SER A 230 15.90 -6.56 3.00
N GLU A 231 15.00 -7.55 2.88
CA GLU A 231 14.91 -8.72 3.76
C GLU A 231 15.77 -9.90 3.25
N GLY A 232 16.02 -9.98 1.93
CA GLY A 232 16.71 -11.08 1.28
C GLY A 232 18.12 -10.70 0.81
N GLY A 233 19.15 -11.18 1.52
CA GLY A 233 20.54 -11.01 1.09
C GLY A 233 20.84 -11.66 -0.27
N GLY A 234 21.06 -10.85 -1.31
CA GLY A 234 21.83 -11.10 -2.54
C GLY A 234 21.36 -12.17 -3.54
N ARG A 235 20.58 -13.17 -3.16
CA ARG A 235 20.23 -14.31 -4.06
C ARG A 235 18.94 -14.09 -4.87
N GLN A 236 18.14 -13.09 -4.50
CA GLN A 236 16.81 -12.80 -5.06
C GLN A 236 16.84 -11.70 -6.15
N GLU A 237 17.99 -11.05 -6.33
CA GLU A 237 18.22 -9.94 -7.25
C GLU A 237 18.05 -10.34 -8.73
N GLN A 238 18.40 -11.58 -9.10
CA GLN A 238 18.34 -12.07 -10.48
C GLN A 238 16.93 -12.50 -10.93
N GLU A 239 16.12 -13.10 -10.05
CA GLU A 239 14.71 -13.43 -10.37
C GLU A 239 13.84 -12.18 -10.47
N MET A 240 14.27 -11.09 -9.85
CA MET A 240 13.54 -9.83 -9.74
C MET A 240 13.76 -8.86 -10.92
N ILE A 241 14.94 -8.87 -11.54
CA ILE A 241 15.19 -8.17 -12.82
C ILE A 241 14.17 -8.63 -13.89
N ALA A 242 13.83 -9.93 -13.89
CA ALA A 242 12.82 -10.49 -14.79
C ALA A 242 11.39 -10.01 -14.49
N GLY A 243 11.05 -9.76 -13.21
CA GLY A 243 9.73 -9.23 -12.82
C GLY A 243 9.54 -7.75 -13.17
N LEU A 244 10.63 -6.97 -13.11
CA LEU A 244 10.62 -5.54 -13.44
C LEU A 244 10.43 -5.27 -14.95
N GLU A 245 10.92 -6.16 -15.83
CA GLU A 245 10.71 -6.05 -17.29
C GLU A 245 9.23 -6.21 -17.69
N MET A 246 8.44 -6.93 -16.89
CA MET A 246 7.08 -7.33 -17.25
C MET A 246 6.02 -6.23 -17.09
N MET A 247 6.31 -5.12 -16.41
CA MET A 247 5.30 -4.11 -16.03
C MET A 247 5.64 -2.67 -16.39
N ARG A 248 6.25 -2.43 -17.57
CA ARG A 248 6.30 -1.08 -18.16
C ARG A 248 4.88 -0.56 -18.47
N GLN A 249 4.20 -0.03 -17.46
CA GLN A 249 3.05 0.86 -17.66
C GLN A 249 3.46 2.32 -17.37
N PRO A 250 3.05 3.26 -18.24
CA PRO A 250 3.40 4.67 -18.11
C PRO A 250 2.71 5.32 -16.89
N CYS A 251 3.39 6.25 -16.23
CA CYS A 251 2.74 7.16 -15.29
C CYS A 251 1.76 8.04 -16.08
N ILE A 252 0.54 8.18 -15.60
CA ILE A 252 -0.42 9.17 -16.10
C ILE A 252 0.01 10.52 -15.49
N GLY A 253 0.33 11.47 -16.36
CA GLY A 253 0.65 12.85 -15.98
C GLY A 253 -0.58 13.74 -15.95
#